data_AF-A0A7X2SR87-F1
#
_entry.id   AF-A0A7X2SR87-F1
#
_cell.length_a   1.000
_cell.length_b   1.000
_cell.length_c   1.000
_cell.angle_alpha   90.00
_cell.angle_beta   90.00
_cell.angle_gamma   90.00
#
_symmetry.space_group_name_H-M   'P 1'
#
loop_
_entity.id
_entity.type
_entity.pdbx_description
1 polymer ?
#
loop_
_entity_poly.entity_id
_entity_poly.type
_entity_poly.pdbx_seq_one_letter_code
_entity_poly.pdbx_strand_id
1 'polypeptide(L)'
;MAKTCIRVEACNIGSSERHNLRSKELDYIRPELTHRNEQWVECSIAEVHRDITEKYKEATGQGLQKKATPIREGVIVISEETTIQQLQDLAEKLEERFG
;
A
#
# COMPACT_ATOMS: atom_id res chain seq x y z
N MET A 1 -20.99 -3.80 15.17
CA MET A 1 -20.09 -3.84 13.99
C MET A 1 -19.37 -2.51 13.91
N ALA A 2 -18.04 -2.51 13.80
CA ALA A 2 -17.30 -1.27 13.57
C ALA A 2 -17.68 -0.70 12.20
N LYS A 3 -17.80 0.63 12.09
CA LYS A 3 -18.10 1.28 10.84
C LYS A 3 -16.89 1.12 9.91
N THR A 4 -17.08 0.49 8.76
CA THR A 4 -16.03 0.36 7.74
C THR A 4 -15.55 1.75 7.33
N CYS A 5 -14.23 1.96 7.37
CA CYS A 5 -13.60 3.20 6.95
C CYS A 5 -12.30 2.90 6.19
N ILE A 6 -11.92 3.82 5.31
CA ILE A 6 -10.61 3.86 4.67
C ILE A 6 -9.91 5.16 5.07
N ARG A 7 -8.67 5.05 5.54
CA ARG A 7 -7.79 6.19 5.79
C ARG A 7 -6.65 6.17 4.78
N VAL A 8 -6.59 7.19 3.92
CA VAL A 8 -5.57 7.32 2.88
C VAL A 8 -4.55 8.37 3.27
N GLU A 9 -3.27 8.00 3.29
CA GLU A 9 -2.16 8.89 3.64
C GLU A 9 -1.01 8.78 2.64
N ALA A 10 0.01 9.63 2.79
CA ALA A 10 1.26 9.46 2.05
C ALA A 10 1.96 8.17 2.50
N CYS A 11 2.35 7.34 1.53
CA CYS A 11 3.09 6.11 1.83
C CYS A 11 4.47 6.43 2.41
N ASN A 12 4.84 5.76 3.50
CA ASN A 12 6.20 5.84 4.03
C ASN A 12 7.09 4.81 3.32
N ILE A 13 7.66 5.21 2.18
CA ILE A 13 8.43 4.33 1.27
C ILE A 13 9.53 3.53 1.99
N GLY A 14 10.16 4.07 3.04
CA GLY A 14 11.23 3.38 3.78
C GLY A 14 10.77 2.39 4.87
N SER A 15 9.48 2.39 5.21
CA SER A 15 8.96 1.60 6.35
C SER A 15 7.68 0.83 6.07
N SER A 16 6.79 1.29 5.18
CA SER A 16 5.48 0.67 4.94
C SER A 16 5.63 -0.79 4.49
N GLU A 17 6.49 -1.06 3.49
CA GLU A 17 6.68 -2.43 2.98
C GLU A 17 7.19 -3.40 4.05
N ARG A 18 8.22 -3.02 4.81
CA ARG A 18 8.76 -3.86 5.91
C ARG A 18 7.72 -4.12 7.00
N HIS A 19 6.86 -3.15 7.28
CA HIS A 19 5.78 -3.31 8.25
C HIS A 19 4.71 -4.29 7.74
N ASN A 20 4.30 -4.13 6.48
CA ASN A 20 3.25 -4.92 5.85
C ASN A 20 3.68 -6.38 5.64
N LEU A 21 4.95 -6.60 5.27
CA LEU A 21 5.58 -7.92 5.14
C LEU A 21 6.04 -8.52 6.48
N ARG A 22 5.71 -7.88 7.62
CA ARG A 22 6.09 -8.33 8.97
C ARG A 22 7.59 -8.59 9.16
N SER A 23 8.43 -7.87 8.40
CA SER A 23 9.89 -7.98 8.46
C SER A 23 10.52 -7.05 9.53
N LYS A 24 9.68 -6.33 10.29
CA LYS A 24 10.08 -5.47 11.40
C LYS A 24 9.38 -5.93 12.67
N GLU A 25 10.15 -6.15 13.73
CA GLU A 25 9.60 -6.45 15.05
C GLU A 25 9.05 -5.18 15.70
N LEU A 26 7.80 -5.27 16.15
CA LEU A 26 7.10 -4.21 16.87
C LEU A 26 6.33 -4.85 18.02
N ASP A 27 6.31 -4.17 19.16
CA ASP A 27 5.77 -4.63 20.44
C ASP A 27 4.26 -4.94 20.39
N TYR A 28 3.52 -4.28 19.51
CA TYR A 28 2.08 -4.50 19.32
C TYR A 28 1.72 -5.60 18.31
N ILE A 29 2.70 -6.15 17.59
CA ILE A 29 2.45 -7.28 16.67
C ILE A 29 2.30 -8.55 17.51
N ARG A 30 1.36 -9.43 17.12
CA ARG A 30 1.15 -10.75 17.71
C ARG A 30 1.72 -11.83 16.77
N PRO A 31 2.97 -12.27 16.94
CA PRO A 31 3.65 -13.18 16.01
C PRO A 31 2.91 -14.51 15.84
N GLU A 32 2.24 -14.96 16.91
CA GLU A 32 1.44 -16.17 16.93
C GLU A 32 0.23 -16.13 15.98
N LEU A 33 -0.19 -14.94 15.53
CA LEU A 33 -1.29 -14.77 14.57
C LEU A 33 -0.82 -14.44 13.14
N THR A 34 0.46 -14.12 12.94
CA THR A 34 0.99 -13.69 11.64
C THR A 34 0.76 -14.71 10.52
N HIS A 35 0.77 -16.01 10.85
CA HIS A 35 0.50 -17.10 9.89
C HIS A 35 -0.91 -17.06 9.28
N ARG A 36 -1.82 -16.28 9.85
CA ARG A 36 -3.19 -16.07 9.34
C ARG A 36 -3.30 -14.91 8.37
N ASN A 37 -2.26 -14.10 8.23
CA ASN A 37 -2.28 -12.97 7.31
C ASN A 37 -2.24 -13.49 5.87
N GLU A 38 -3.14 -13.00 5.05
CA GLU A 38 -3.05 -13.14 3.60
C GLU A 38 -2.33 -11.92 3.02
N GLN A 39 -1.59 -12.14 1.94
CA GLN A 39 -0.85 -11.09 1.25
C GLN A 39 -0.93 -11.29 -0.25
N TRP A 40 -1.03 -10.17 -0.96
CA TRP A 40 -0.96 -10.10 -2.40
C TRP A 40 -0.09 -8.89 -2.76
N VAL A 41 0.97 -9.14 -3.52
CA VAL A 41 1.97 -8.15 -3.91
C VAL A 41 2.29 -8.36 -5.37
N GLU A 42 1.98 -7.38 -6.21
CA GLU A 42 2.36 -7.40 -7.63
C GLU A 42 3.75 -6.83 -7.86
N CYS A 43 4.09 -5.76 -7.15
CA CYS A 43 5.36 -5.05 -7.26
C CYS A 43 5.77 -4.47 -5.90
N SER A 44 7.09 -4.29 -5.68
CA SER A 44 7.57 -3.63 -4.47
C SER A 44 7.33 -2.12 -4.50
N ILE A 45 7.18 -1.50 -3.34
CA ILE A 45 7.02 -0.05 -3.21
C ILE A 45 8.24 0.68 -3.80
N ALA A 46 9.43 0.09 -3.67
CA ALA A 46 10.66 0.63 -4.23
C ALA A 46 10.65 0.64 -5.77
N GLU A 47 10.15 -0.42 -6.40
CA GLU A 47 10.01 -0.50 -7.86
C GLU A 47 8.98 0.50 -8.39
N VAL A 48 7.81 0.59 -7.75
CA VAL A 48 6.78 1.58 -8.11
C VAL A 48 7.33 3.00 -7.99
N HIS A 49 8.05 3.30 -6.92
CA HIS A 49 8.63 4.62 -6.73
C HIS A 49 9.66 4.96 -7.82
N ARG A 50 10.49 3.98 -8.21
CA ARG A 50 11.46 4.15 -9.31
C ARG A 50 10.73 4.41 -10.63
N ASP A 51 9.74 3.60 -10.98
CA ASP A 51 8.95 3.74 -12.20
C ASP A 51 8.27 5.11 -12.28
N ILE A 52 7.62 5.58 -11.20
CA ILE A 52 7.02 6.92 -11.15
C ILE A 52 8.08 8.01 -11.35
N THR A 53 9.25 7.87 -10.72
CA THR A 53 10.33 8.86 -10.82
C THR A 53 10.87 8.95 -12.25
N GLU A 54 11.04 7.80 -12.92
CA GLU A 54 11.50 7.71 -14.30
C GLU A 54 10.47 8.33 -15.25
N LYS A 55 9.21 7.88 -15.19
CA LYS A 55 8.11 8.43 -16.00
C LYS A 55 7.91 9.93 -15.80
N TYR A 56 7.98 10.42 -14.56
CA TYR A 56 7.87 11.85 -14.28
C TYR A 56 9.00 12.65 -14.93
N LYS A 57 10.24 12.14 -14.86
CA LYS A 57 11.40 12.79 -15.46
C LYS A 57 11.33 12.78 -16.99
N GLU A 58 10.87 11.68 -17.59
CA GLU A 58 10.66 11.60 -19.03
C GLU A 58 9.57 12.57 -19.52
N ALA A 59 8.45 12.66 -18.79
CA ALA A 59 7.33 13.52 -19.17
C ALA A 59 7.61 15.03 -18.96
N THR A 60 8.35 15.39 -17.90
CA THR A 60 8.52 16.80 -17.50
C THR A 60 9.92 17.36 -17.74
N GLY A 61 10.91 16.50 -18.00
CA GLY A 61 12.33 16.89 -18.02
C GLY A 61 12.91 17.23 -16.64
N GLN A 62 12.13 17.08 -15.56
CA GLN A 62 12.51 17.50 -14.22
C GLN A 62 12.53 16.32 -13.23
N GLY A 63 13.35 16.43 -12.19
CA GLY A 63 13.33 15.47 -11.09
C GLY A 63 12.12 15.67 -10.17
N LEU A 64 11.65 14.59 -9.55
CA LEU A 64 10.59 14.63 -8.56
C LEU A 64 11.02 15.51 -7.36
N GLN A 65 10.11 16.35 -6.86
CA GLN A 65 10.41 17.22 -5.72
C GLN A 65 10.64 16.40 -4.44
N LYS A 66 11.56 16.84 -3.57
CA LYS A 66 11.90 16.14 -2.31
C LYS A 66 10.71 15.91 -1.37
N LYS A 67 9.67 16.75 -1.43
CA LYS A 67 8.45 16.65 -0.62
C LYS A 67 7.27 16.02 -1.37
N ALA A 68 7.49 15.57 -2.60
CA ALA A 68 6.45 14.89 -3.36
C ALA A 68 6.07 13.59 -2.64
N THR A 69 4.78 13.26 -2.69
CA THR A 69 4.21 12.05 -2.09
C THR A 69 3.51 11.26 -3.21
N PRO A 70 4.28 10.69 -4.14
CA PRO A 70 3.74 10.08 -5.36
C PRO A 70 2.93 8.81 -5.09
N ILE A 71 3.19 8.13 -3.97
CA ILE A 71 2.49 6.91 -3.57
C ILE A 71 1.62 7.21 -2.35
N ARG A 72 0.36 6.76 -2.41
CA ARG A 72 -0.60 6.83 -1.32
C ARG A 72 -0.85 5.44 -0.76
N GLU A 73 -0.98 5.34 0.56
CA GLU A 73 -1.30 4.10 1.28
C GLU A 73 -2.68 4.24 1.92
N GLY A 74 -3.55 3.24 1.69
CA GLY A 74 -4.88 3.17 2.27
C GLY A 74 -4.96 2.08 3.35
N VAL A 75 -5.35 2.45 4.57
CA VAL A 75 -5.66 1.50 5.64
C VAL A 75 -7.16 1.35 5.74
N ILE A 76 -7.63 0.11 5.60
CA ILE A 76 -9.06 -0.22 5.56
C ILE A 76 -9.40 -1.12 6.74
N VAL A 77 -10.50 -0.81 7.43
CA VAL A 77 -11.06 -1.69 8.46
C VAL A 77 -12.00 -2.70 7.79
N ILE A 78 -11.61 -3.97 7.82
CA ILE A 78 -12.37 -5.08 7.23
C ILE A 78 -13.11 -5.91 8.31
N SER A 79 -14.02 -6.78 7.89
CA SER A 79 -14.62 -7.82 8.75
C SER A 79 -13.88 -9.14 8.62
N GLU A 80 -14.10 -10.06 9.56
CA GLU A 80 -13.51 -11.42 9.50
C GLU A 80 -13.95 -12.23 8.28
N GLU A 81 -15.11 -11.88 7.69
CA GLU A 81 -15.65 -12.50 6.48
C GLU A 81 -15.08 -11.90 5.18
N THR A 82 -14.29 -10.83 5.28
CA THR A 82 -13.71 -10.17 4.11
C THR A 82 -12.62 -11.05 3.52
N THR A 83 -12.76 -11.39 2.24
CA THR A 83 -11.82 -12.26 1.50
C THR A 83 -10.77 -11.43 0.75
N ILE A 84 -9.63 -12.03 0.44
CA ILE A 84 -8.61 -11.38 -0.40
C ILE A 84 -9.14 -11.03 -1.79
N GLN A 85 -10.05 -11.85 -2.35
CA GLN A 85 -10.68 -11.57 -3.65
C GLN A 85 -11.46 -10.26 -3.63
N GLN A 86 -12.22 -9.98 -2.55
CA GLN A 86 -12.92 -8.70 -2.42
C GLN A 86 -11.97 -7.50 -2.34
N LEU A 87 -10.74 -7.70 -1.84
CA LEU A 87 -9.71 -6.65 -1.84
C LEU A 87 -9.09 -6.45 -3.22
N GLN A 88 -8.95 -7.53 -4.02
CA GLN A 88 -8.54 -7.46 -5.42
C GLN A 88 -9.60 -6.74 -6.26
N ASP A 89 -10.88 -7.09 -6.11
CA ASP A 89 -11.99 -6.41 -6.78
C ASP A 89 -12.06 -4.91 -6.41
N LEU A 90 -11.67 -4.57 -5.17
CA LEU A 90 -11.54 -3.17 -4.75
C LEU A 90 -10.36 -2.48 -5.46
N ALA A 91 -9.23 -3.15 -5.61
CA ALA A 91 -8.07 -2.62 -6.32
C ALA A 91 -8.43 -2.30 -7.79
N GLU A 92 -9.11 -3.23 -8.48
CA GLU A 92 -9.61 -3.02 -9.84
C GLU A 92 -10.52 -1.78 -9.93
N LYS A 93 -11.47 -1.62 -9.00
CA LYS A 93 -12.36 -0.44 -8.96
C LYS A 93 -11.63 0.87 -8.66
N LEU A 94 -10.52 0.81 -7.91
CA LEU A 94 -9.68 1.99 -7.67
C LEU A 94 -8.92 2.39 -8.93
N GLU A 95 -8.37 1.41 -9.65
CA GLU A 95 -7.72 1.61 -10.96
C GLU A 95 -8.71 2.17 -11.99
N GLU A 96 -9.90 1.57 -12.14
CA GLU A 96 -10.94 2.09 -13.04
C GLU A 96 -11.31 3.55 -12.75
N ARG A 97 -11.28 3.95 -11.49
CA ARG A 97 -11.67 5.30 -11.06
C ARG A 97 -10.54 6.32 -11.17
N PHE A 98 -9.30 5.92 -10.90
CA PHE A 98 -8.18 6.85 -10.74
C PHE A 98 -7.09 6.72 -11.82
N GLY A 99 -7.13 5.66 -12.64
CA GLY A 99 -6.08 5.28 -13.58
C GLY A 99 -4.86 4.69 -12.87
#